data_AF-A0A1M4YAI6-F1
#
_entry.id   AF-A0A1M4YAI6-F1
#
_cell.length_a   1.000
_cell.length_b   1.000
_cell.length_c   1.000
_cell.angle_alpha   90.00
_cell.angle_beta   90.00
_cell.angle_gamma   90.00
#
_symmetry.space_group_name_H-M   'P 1'
#
loop_
_entity.id
_entity.type
_entity.pdbx_description
1 polymer ?
#
loop_
_entity_poly.entity_id
_entity_poly.type
_entity_poly.pdbx_seq_one_letter_code
_entity_poly.pdbx_strand_id
1 'polypeptide(L)'
;MKDVTSFLKENGINSQKDRRDIIEAFNPGAEVIELNKDVVVYIYYDGNSNPRGKWLTIELLKDPINQLALPPGNKPENIQQWIIPKGTKVLKGTVAPHWGKPGGAPQIFIPDPKILK
;
A
#
# COMPACT_ATOMS: atom_id res chain seq x y z
N MET A 1 -16.74 -1.98 2.04
CA MET A 1 -16.21 -3.34 1.74
C MET A 1 -16.62 -3.88 0.36
N LYS A 2 -17.89 -3.78 -0.06
CA LYS A 2 -18.30 -4.16 -1.43
C LYS A 2 -17.49 -3.40 -2.48
N ASP A 3 -17.33 -2.08 -2.31
CA ASP A 3 -16.60 -1.23 -3.25
C ASP A 3 -15.12 -1.60 -3.37
N VAL A 4 -14.47 -1.93 -2.26
CA VAL A 4 -13.08 -2.43 -2.25
C VAL A 4 -12.98 -3.76 -3.02
N THR A 5 -13.91 -4.69 -2.79
CA THR A 5 -13.91 -5.98 -3.49
C THR A 5 -14.14 -5.81 -4.99
N SER A 6 -15.06 -4.94 -5.40
CA SER A 6 -15.31 -4.62 -6.81
C SER A 6 -14.09 -3.96 -7.46
N PHE A 7 -13.51 -2.96 -6.81
CA PHE A 7 -12.28 -2.29 -7.26
C PHE A 7 -11.15 -3.29 -7.51
N LEU A 8 -10.88 -4.20 -6.57
CA LEU A 8 -9.83 -5.21 -6.73
C LEU A 8 -10.12 -6.16 -7.91
N LYS A 9 -11.37 -6.59 -8.09
CA LYS A 9 -11.79 -7.44 -9.22
C LYS A 9 -11.65 -6.73 -10.56
N GLU A 10 -12.14 -5.51 -10.66
CA GLU A 10 -12.07 -4.67 -11.88
C GLU A 10 -10.62 -4.43 -12.31
N ASN A 11 -9.69 -4.45 -11.35
CA ASN A 11 -8.26 -4.31 -11.59
C ASN A 11 -7.51 -5.67 -11.66
N GLY A 12 -8.22 -6.76 -11.96
CA GLY A 12 -7.62 -8.06 -12.29
C GLY A 12 -7.20 -8.93 -11.09
N ILE A 13 -7.52 -8.53 -9.86
CA ILE A 13 -7.21 -9.31 -8.64
C ILE A 13 -8.35 -10.31 -8.42
N ASN A 14 -8.32 -11.38 -9.21
CA ASN A 14 -9.40 -12.36 -9.30
C ASN A 14 -9.34 -13.43 -8.20
N SER A 15 -8.15 -13.70 -7.65
CA SER A 15 -7.95 -14.60 -6.51
C SER A 15 -8.69 -14.09 -5.27
N GLN A 16 -9.56 -14.92 -4.70
CA GLN A 16 -10.24 -14.59 -3.45
C GLN A 16 -9.25 -14.42 -2.30
N LYS A 17 -8.21 -15.25 -2.27
CA LYS A 17 -7.15 -15.18 -1.28
C LYS A 17 -6.43 -13.84 -1.38
N ASP A 18 -5.99 -13.44 -2.57
CA ASP A 18 -5.20 -12.21 -2.74
C ASP A 18 -6.04 -10.98 -2.38
N ARG A 19 -7.32 -10.96 -2.77
CA ARG A 19 -8.23 -9.88 -2.35
C ARG A 19 -8.37 -9.82 -0.83
N ARG A 20 -8.50 -10.98 -0.18
CA ARG A 20 -8.60 -11.05 1.27
C ARG A 20 -7.32 -10.55 1.93
N ASP A 21 -6.16 -11.02 1.49
CA ASP A 21 -4.86 -10.58 1.99
C ASP A 21 -4.69 -9.05 1.83
N ILE A 22 -5.11 -8.49 0.69
CA ILE A 22 -5.06 -7.05 0.47
C ILE A 22 -6.00 -6.29 1.40
N ILE A 23 -7.23 -6.78 1.60
CA ILE A 23 -8.21 -6.14 2.49
C ILE A 23 -7.74 -6.21 3.95
N GLU A 24 -7.23 -7.36 4.38
CA GLU A 24 -6.76 -7.61 5.75
C GLU A 24 -5.44 -6.88 6.06
N ALA A 25 -4.71 -6.37 5.06
CA ALA A 25 -3.55 -5.50 5.26
C ALA A 25 -3.92 -4.10 5.77
N PHE A 26 -5.21 -3.74 5.79
CA PHE A 26 -5.69 -2.45 6.28
C PHE A 26 -6.55 -2.58 7.54
N ASN A 27 -6.44 -1.60 8.43
CA ASN A 27 -7.41 -1.44 9.52
C ASN A 27 -8.82 -1.17 8.95
N PRO A 28 -9.88 -1.41 9.75
CA PRO A 28 -11.22 -0.99 9.41
C PRO A 28 -11.27 0.49 9.02
N GLY A 29 -12.00 0.81 7.95
CA GLY A 29 -12.12 2.17 7.43
C GLY A 29 -11.33 2.46 6.16
N ALA A 30 -10.57 1.51 5.62
CA ALA A 30 -9.97 1.66 4.30
C ALA A 30 -11.02 1.82 3.19
N GLU A 31 -10.75 2.74 2.28
CA GLU A 31 -11.68 3.20 1.26
C GLU A 31 -11.02 3.29 -0.12
N VAL A 32 -11.82 3.03 -1.16
CA VAL A 32 -11.41 3.30 -2.54
C VAL A 32 -11.71 4.76 -2.83
N ILE A 33 -10.67 5.53 -3.14
CA ILE A 33 -10.80 6.95 -3.48
C ILE A 33 -10.19 7.22 -4.85
N GLU A 34 -10.69 8.24 -5.53
CA GLU A 34 -10.02 8.84 -6.68
C GLU A 34 -9.22 10.05 -6.23
N LEU A 35 -7.92 10.09 -6.57
CA LEU A 35 -7.05 11.17 -6.16
C LEU A 35 -7.40 12.47 -6.89
N ASN A 36 -7.68 13.53 -6.15
CA ASN A 36 -8.01 14.85 -6.71
C ASN A 36 -6.78 15.71 -7.06
N LYS A 37 -5.58 15.25 -6.69
CA LYS A 37 -4.27 15.85 -6.98
C LYS A 37 -3.20 14.75 -7.06
N ASP A 38 -2.04 15.08 -7.62
CA ASP A 38 -0.87 14.22 -7.57
C ASP A 38 -0.47 14.01 -6.09
N VAL A 39 -0.07 12.78 -5.76
CA VAL A 39 0.34 12.40 -4.40
C VAL A 39 1.76 11.88 -4.43
N VAL A 40 2.63 12.53 -3.66
CA VAL A 40 3.98 12.02 -3.38
C VAL A 40 3.84 10.86 -2.40
N VAL A 41 4.50 9.76 -2.73
CA VAL A 41 4.47 8.52 -1.93
C VAL A 41 5.87 7.94 -1.80
N TYR A 42 6.03 7.08 -0.81
CA TYR A 42 7.27 6.41 -0.47
C TYR A 42 7.07 4.91 -0.36
N ILE A 43 8.11 4.16 -0.69
CA ILE A 43 8.20 2.72 -0.45
C ILE A 43 9.54 2.40 0.18
N TYR A 44 9.48 1.57 1.22
CA TYR A 44 10.63 1.01 1.89
C TYR A 44 10.90 -0.39 1.35
N TYR A 45 12.14 -0.68 0.97
CA TYR A 45 12.51 -1.95 0.35
C TYR A 45 13.92 -2.40 0.76
N ASP A 46 14.18 -3.70 0.60
CA ASP A 46 15.42 -4.37 0.95
C ASP A 46 16.38 -4.45 -0.25
N GLY A 47 17.67 -4.21 -0.01
CA GLY A 47 18.76 -4.42 -0.97
C GLY A 47 18.42 -4.07 -2.43
N ASN A 48 18.39 -5.11 -3.28
CA ASN A 48 18.18 -5.01 -4.73
C ASN A 48 16.72 -5.23 -5.16
N SER A 49 15.75 -5.21 -4.23
CA SER A 49 14.35 -5.36 -4.59
C SER A 49 13.86 -4.23 -5.49
N ASN A 50 12.89 -4.55 -6.35
CA ASN A 50 12.30 -3.56 -7.25
C ASN A 50 11.50 -2.53 -6.44
N PRO A 51 11.90 -1.25 -6.42
CA PRO A 51 11.20 -0.22 -5.67
C PRO A 51 9.86 0.19 -6.30
N ARG A 52 9.49 -0.36 -7.46
CA ARG A 52 8.18 -0.12 -8.11
C ARG A 52 7.15 -1.12 -7.60
N GLY A 53 6.73 -0.95 -6.35
CA GLY A 53 5.78 -1.81 -5.65
C GLY A 53 4.35 -1.26 -5.59
N LYS A 54 3.43 -2.10 -5.10
CA LYS A 54 1.99 -1.79 -4.97
C LYS A 54 1.62 -1.16 -3.63
N TRP A 55 2.48 -1.32 -2.62
CA TRP A 55 2.25 -0.90 -1.24
C TRP A 55 3.10 0.33 -0.94
N LEU A 56 2.44 1.43 -0.59
CA LEU A 56 3.02 2.77 -0.54
C LEU A 56 2.57 3.48 0.73
N THR A 57 3.40 4.37 1.27
CA THR A 57 3.02 5.32 2.34
C THR A 57 3.09 6.75 1.81
N ILE A 58 2.34 7.65 2.43
CA ILE A 58 2.31 9.08 2.06
C ILE A 58 3.26 9.94 2.91
N GLU A 59 3.98 9.33 3.84
CA GLU A 59 4.89 10.03 4.75
C GLU A 59 6.18 9.24 4.97
N LEU A 60 7.25 9.95 5.29
CA LEU A 60 8.49 9.34 5.75
C LEU A 60 8.35 8.91 7.21
N LEU A 61 8.57 7.63 7.44
CA LEU A 61 8.39 6.93 8.71
C LEU A 61 9.72 6.83 9.45
N LYS A 62 9.66 7.05 10.77
CA LYS A 62 10.80 6.87 11.68
C LYS A 62 11.05 5.41 12.03
N ASP A 63 9.99 4.61 12.04
CA ASP A 63 10.03 3.18 12.35
C ASP A 63 9.18 2.40 11.35
N PRO A 64 9.62 2.30 10.08
CA PRO A 64 8.86 1.65 9.02
C PRO A 64 8.58 0.17 9.31
N ILE A 65 9.47 -0.52 10.03
CA ILE A 65 9.28 -1.94 10.38
C ILE A 65 7.98 -2.09 11.18
N ASN A 66 7.81 -1.32 12.25
CA ASN A 66 6.64 -1.44 13.10
C ASN A 66 5.41 -0.73 12.53
N GLN A 67 5.60 0.45 11.93
CA GLN A 67 4.50 1.29 11.45
C GLN A 67 3.83 0.76 10.18
N LEU A 68 4.59 0.10 9.28
CA LEU A 68 4.06 -0.58 8.11
C LEU A 68 3.84 -2.09 8.32
N ALA A 69 4.01 -2.56 9.56
CA ALA A 69 3.95 -3.97 9.92
C ALA A 69 4.68 -4.85 8.88
N LEU A 70 5.93 -4.53 8.55
CA LEU A 70 6.65 -5.22 7.46
C LEU A 70 6.85 -6.72 7.76
N PRO A 71 6.87 -7.59 6.75
CA PRO A 71 7.11 -9.01 6.95
C PRO A 71 8.47 -9.29 7.60
N PRO A 72 8.60 -10.37 8.39
CA PRO A 72 9.90 -10.82 8.88
C PRO A 72 10.88 -10.97 7.71
N GLY A 73 12.08 -10.40 7.85
CA GLY A 73 13.12 -10.43 6.82
C GLY A 73 13.12 -9.24 5.86
N ASN A 74 12.03 -8.46 5.76
CA ASN A 74 12.07 -7.20 5.03
C ASN A 74 12.86 -6.17 5.84
N LYS A 75 14.03 -5.80 5.31
CA LYS A 75 14.89 -4.78 5.87
C LYS A 75 14.67 -3.50 5.07
N PRO A 76 14.07 -2.45 5.66
CA PRO A 76 13.81 -1.18 4.97
C PRO A 76 15.11 -0.36 4.84
N GLU A 77 16.09 -0.90 4.12
CA GLU A 77 17.43 -0.34 3.94
C GLU A 77 17.41 0.85 2.98
N ASN A 78 16.47 0.84 2.05
CA ASN A 78 16.32 1.87 1.03
C ASN A 78 14.90 2.46 1.04
N ILE A 79 14.81 3.70 0.56
CA ILE A 79 13.56 4.44 0.38
C ILE A 79 13.53 4.98 -1.05
N GLN A 80 12.43 4.73 -1.75
CA GLN A 80 12.18 5.36 -3.05
C GLN A 80 10.94 6.25 -2.96
N GLN A 81 11.05 7.46 -3.51
CA GLN A 81 9.92 8.37 -3.70
C GLN A 81 9.32 8.17 -5.11
N TRP A 82 8.00 8.21 -5.20
CA TRP A 82 7.23 8.19 -6.44
C TRP A 82 6.10 9.22 -6.42
N ILE A 83 5.51 9.46 -7.58
CA ILE A 83 4.26 10.22 -7.72
C ILE A 83 3.16 9.29 -8.21
N ILE A 84 2.02 9.28 -7.49
CA ILE A 84 0.75 8.76 -8.01
C ILE A 84 0.02 9.92 -8.69
N PRO A 85 -0.27 9.84 -10.00
CA PRO A 85 -0.98 10.91 -10.70
C PRO A 85 -2.41 11.13 -10.18
N LYS A 86 -2.88 12.38 -10.25
CA LYS A 86 -4.29 12.76 -10.11
C LYS A 86 -5.18 11.90 -11.01
N GLY A 87 -6.40 11.61 -10.55
CA GLY A 87 -7.39 10.78 -11.26
C GLY A 87 -7.19 9.27 -11.05
N THR A 88 -6.14 8.87 -10.35
CA THR A 88 -5.91 7.46 -10.03
C THR A 88 -6.86 7.01 -8.94
N LYS A 89 -7.57 5.90 -9.15
CA LYS A 89 -8.29 5.19 -8.09
C LYS A 89 -7.33 4.32 -7.27
N VAL A 90 -7.36 4.50 -5.96
CA VAL A 90 -6.47 3.79 -5.02
C VAL A 90 -7.27 3.27 -3.84
N LEU A 91 -6.76 2.23 -3.17
CA LEU A 91 -7.24 1.83 -1.86
C LEU A 91 -6.38 2.54 -0.81
N LYS A 92 -6.99 3.37 0.03
CA LYS A 92 -6.30 4.17 1.06
C LYS A 92 -6.82 3.80 2.45
N GLY A 93 -5.93 3.74 3.42
CA GLY A 93 -6.27 3.50 4.83
C GLY A 93 -5.04 3.59 5.73
N THR A 94 -5.10 2.91 6.88
CA THR A 94 -3.95 2.68 7.75
C THR A 94 -3.60 1.20 7.81
N VAL A 95 -2.34 0.89 8.03
CA VAL A 95 -1.84 -0.51 8.07
C VAL A 95 -2.41 -1.27 9.25
N ALA A 96 -2.98 -2.45 9.01
CA ALA A 96 -3.40 -3.36 10.08
C ALA A 96 -2.21 -3.96 10.84
N PRO A 97 -2.37 -4.28 12.14
CA PRO A 97 -1.37 -5.06 12.86
C PRO A 97 -1.11 -6.41 12.17
N HIS A 98 0.16 -6.76 11.99
CA HIS A 98 0.55 -8.04 11.38
C HIS A 98 1.95 -8.48 11.85
N TRP A 99 2.20 -9.79 11.90
CA TRP A 99 3.50 -10.39 12.29
C TRP A 99 4.05 -9.85 13.62
N GLY A 100 3.18 -9.66 14.61
CA GLY A 100 3.53 -9.12 15.93
C GLY A 100 3.87 -7.62 15.95
N LYS A 101 3.63 -6.91 14.84
CA LYS A 101 3.91 -5.48 14.69
C LYS A 101 2.62 -4.67 14.71
N PRO A 102 2.62 -3.46 15.28
CA PRO A 102 1.39 -2.70 15.51
C PRO A 102 0.77 -2.13 14.23
N GLY A 103 1.54 -1.83 13.19
CA GLY A 103 1.03 -1.12 12.03
C GLY A 103 0.66 0.33 12.38
N GLY A 104 -0.37 0.85 11.69
CA GLY A 104 -0.98 2.15 11.99
C GLY A 104 -0.53 3.31 11.12
N ALA A 105 0.57 3.20 10.36
CA ALA A 105 0.93 4.25 9.41
C ALA A 105 -0.09 4.35 8.26
N PRO A 106 -0.22 5.52 7.63
CA PRO A 106 -0.95 5.68 6.38
C PRO A 106 -0.42 4.74 5.29
N GLN A 107 -1.33 4.11 4.55
CA GLN A 107 -1.00 3.23 3.45
C GLN A 107 -1.91 3.48 2.24
N ILE A 108 -1.32 3.34 1.06
CA ILE A 108 -2.00 3.28 -0.22
C ILE A 108 -1.63 1.96 -0.90
N PHE A 109 -2.64 1.28 -1.44
CA PHE A 109 -2.49 0.17 -2.37
C PHE A 109 -2.91 0.61 -3.77
N ILE A 110 -2.03 0.35 -4.75
CA ILE A 110 -2.32 0.52 -6.18
C ILE A 110 -2.28 -0.84 -6.91
N PRO A 111 -3.31 -1.18 -7.73
CA PRO A 111 -3.32 -2.46 -8.44
C PRO A 111 -2.22 -2.62 -9.48
N ASP A 112 -1.86 -1.52 -10.17
CA ASP A 112 -0.81 -1.46 -11.19
C ASP A 112 0.27 -0.41 -10.81
N PRO A 113 1.50 -0.84 -10.43
CA PRO A 113 2.57 0.08 -10.05
C PRO A 113 3.28 0.72 -11.26
N LYS A 114 2.91 0.38 -12.50
CA LYS A 114 3.43 1.05 -13.70
C LYS A 114 2.97 2.50 -13.82
N ILE A 115 1.89 2.88 -13.13
CA ILE A 115 1.38 4.25 -13.11
C ILE A 115 2.31 5.24 -12.39
N LEU A 116 3.22 4.74 -11.55
CA LEU A 116 4.11 5.56 -10.73
C LEU A 116 5.09 6.34 -11.62
N LYS A 117 5.22 7.64 -11.36
CA LYS A 117 6.14 8.54 -12.06
C LYS A 117 7.32 8.90 -11.19
#